data_AF-A0A1Y3ANS3-F1
#
_entry.id   AF-A0A1Y3ANS3-F1
#
_cell.length_a   1.000
_cell.length_b   1.000
_cell.length_c   1.000
_cell.angle_alpha   90.00
_cell.angle_beta   90.00
_cell.angle_gamma   90.00
#
_symmetry.space_group_name_H-M   'P 1'
#
loop_
_entity.id
_entity.type
_entity.pdbx_description
1 polymer ?
#
loop_
_entity_poly.entity_id
_entity_poly.type
_entity_poly.pdbx_seq_one_letter_code
_entity_poly.pdbx_strand_id
1 'polypeptide(L)'
;LYKEDALSGQITVSLSSDSTCTTQLTNSSSFPSLITLFIVPNKRIPPMVEASKCRFPDWMQGRWQRTKVDNQQFIYKDAQNQFRTIRSRCVQRQSDLANDRFIVHSITQW
;
A
#
# COMPACT_ATOMS: atom_id res chain seq x y z
N LEU A 1 18.29 5.99 11.87
CA LEU A 1 17.28 6.66 12.75
C LEU A 1 16.16 7.20 11.87
N TYR A 2 15.00 7.54 12.43
CA TYR A 2 13.99 8.29 11.66
C TYR A 2 13.38 9.41 12.50
N LYS A 3 12.86 10.43 11.82
CA LYS A 3 12.12 11.53 12.42
C LYS A 3 10.91 11.82 11.55
N GLU A 4 9.77 12.00 12.18
CA GLU A 4 8.53 12.42 11.53
C GLU A 4 8.25 13.87 11.90
N ASP A 5 7.95 14.69 10.90
CA ASP A 5 7.44 16.04 11.09
C ASP A 5 5.93 15.98 11.33
N ALA A 6 5.48 16.36 12.53
CA ALA A 6 4.07 16.20 12.92
C ALA A 6 3.08 17.06 12.11
N LEU A 7 3.55 18.10 11.42
CA LEU A 7 2.69 19.02 10.65
C LEU A 7 2.52 18.54 9.20
N SER A 8 3.61 18.16 8.54
CA SER A 8 3.63 17.71 7.15
C SER A 8 3.51 16.20 6.99
N GLY A 9 3.74 15.45 8.08
CA GLY A 9 3.90 13.99 8.07
C GLY A 9 5.11 13.52 7.26
N GLN A 10 6.04 14.42 6.94
CA GLN A 10 7.28 14.08 6.26
C GLN A 10 8.13 13.19 7.16
N ILE A 11 8.65 12.10 6.60
CA ILE A 11 9.52 11.18 7.33
C ILE A 11 10.93 11.31 6.79
N THR A 12 11.87 11.69 7.64
CA THR A 12 13.31 11.68 7.34
C THR A 12 13.93 10.43 7.94
N VAL A 13 14.59 9.64 7.11
CA VAL A 13 15.32 8.43 7.51
C VAL A 13 16.82 8.69 7.36
N SER A 14 17.59 8.37 8.40
CA SER A 14 19.04 8.31 8.33
C SER A 14 19.52 6.87 8.29
N LEU A 15 20.41 6.57 7.33
CA LEU A 15 21.06 5.27 7.19
C LEU A 15 22.52 5.38 7.63
N SER A 16 23.01 4.38 8.38
CA SER A 16 24.44 4.30 8.70
C SER A 16 25.22 3.83 7.48
N SER A 17 26.44 4.32 7.32
CA SER A 17 27.39 3.85 6.31
C SER A 17 28.18 2.62 6.75
N ASP A 18 28.16 2.29 8.04
CA ASP A 18 28.74 1.06 8.60
C ASP A 18 27.68 -0.04 8.80
N SER A 19 28.09 -1.30 8.69
CA SER A 19 27.22 -2.45 8.96
C SER A 19 27.00 -2.70 10.45
N THR A 20 27.79 -2.05 11.31
CA THR A 20 27.73 -2.22 12.76
C THR A 20 26.71 -1.29 13.40
N CYS A 21 26.25 -0.24 12.72
CA CYS A 21 25.30 0.76 13.24
C CYS A 21 25.76 1.36 14.59
N THR A 22 27.08 1.44 14.81
CA THR A 22 27.67 1.86 16.10
C THR A 22 28.39 3.18 16.00
N THR A 23 28.79 3.59 14.80
CA THR A 23 29.40 4.90 14.58
C THR A 23 28.38 5.86 14.01
N GLN A 24 28.41 7.12 14.46
CA GLN A 24 27.69 8.21 13.79
C GLN A 24 26.15 8.03 13.75
N LEU A 25 25.48 7.75 14.87
CA LEU A 25 24.01 7.71 14.98
C LEU A 25 23.47 8.61 16.11
N THR A 26 24.01 9.82 16.27
CA THR A 26 23.60 10.77 17.32
C THR A 26 22.42 11.69 16.97
N ASN A 27 22.14 12.01 15.69
CA ASN A 27 21.06 12.96 15.33
C ASN A 27 20.45 12.71 13.95
N SER A 28 19.14 12.44 13.86
CA SER A 28 18.40 12.15 12.61
C SER A 28 18.44 13.22 11.51
N SER A 29 19.05 14.38 11.75
CA SER A 29 18.92 15.58 10.90
C SER A 29 20.21 16.01 10.18
N SER A 30 21.35 15.37 10.45
CA SER A 30 22.67 15.82 9.98
C SER A 30 23.60 14.63 9.67
N PHE A 31 23.16 13.75 8.75
CA PHE A 31 23.91 12.57 8.30
C PHE A 31 24.21 12.57 6.79
N PRO A 32 25.24 11.83 6.34
CA PRO A 32 25.63 11.76 4.92
C PRO A 32 24.53 11.19 4.02
N SER A 33 23.68 10.31 4.56
CA SER A 33 22.64 9.59 3.82
C SER A 33 21.28 9.83 4.44
N LEU A 34 20.68 10.98 4.11
CA LEU A 34 19.31 11.34 4.47
C LEU A 34 18.37 11.00 3.32
N ILE A 35 17.34 10.21 3.62
CA ILE A 35 16.24 9.92 2.70
C ILE A 35 15.00 10.61 3.25
N THR A 36 14.39 11.48 2.44
CA THR A 36 13.15 12.15 2.79
C THR A 36 11.99 11.49 2.06
N LEU A 37 11.05 10.97 2.83
CA LEU A 37 9.83 10.35 2.34
C LEU A 37 8.68 11.34 2.51
N PHE A 38 7.87 11.48 1.47
CA PHE A 38 6.68 12.31 1.47
C PHE A 38 5.44 11.44 1.56
N ILE A 39 4.44 11.89 2.32
CA ILE A 39 3.13 11.23 2.33
C ILE A 39 2.52 11.39 0.94
N VAL A 40 2.31 10.28 0.25
CA VAL A 40 1.50 10.26 -0.96
C VAL A 40 0.04 10.37 -0.50
N PRO A 41 -0.69 11.45 -0.84
CA PRO A 41 -2.06 11.62 -0.41
C PRO A 41 -2.88 10.43 -0.89
N ASN A 42 -3.60 9.80 0.04
CA ASN A 42 -4.41 8.64 -0.28
C ASN A 42 -5.49 9.09 -1.28
N LYS A 43 -5.52 8.49 -2.48
CA LYS A 43 -6.55 8.82 -3.48
C LYS A 43 -7.91 8.57 -2.83
N ARG A 44 -8.71 9.63 -2.68
CA ARG A 44 -10.04 9.54 -2.07
C ARG A 44 -10.84 8.50 -2.81
N ILE A 45 -11.40 7.55 -2.06
CA ILE A 45 -12.26 6.52 -2.62
C ILE A 45 -13.60 7.19 -2.94
N PRO A 46 -14.19 6.98 -4.13
CA PRO A 46 -15.49 7.55 -4.44
C PRO A 46 -16.56 7.07 -3.44
N PRO A 47 -17.51 7.93 -3.00
CA PRO A 47 -18.51 7.56 -1.99
C PRO A 47 -19.33 6.32 -2.36
N MET A 48 -19.63 6.12 -3.65
CA MET A 48 -20.32 4.93 -4.15
C MET A 48 -19.53 3.63 -3.86
N VAL A 49 -18.20 3.69 -3.95
CA VAL A 49 -17.31 2.56 -3.69
C VAL A 49 -17.20 2.30 -2.18
N GLU A 50 -17.17 3.34 -1.36
CA GLU A 50 -17.18 3.21 0.11
C GLU A 50 -18.48 2.62 0.64
N ALA A 51 -19.63 3.00 0.06
CA ALA A 51 -20.94 2.50 0.43
C ALA A 51 -21.21 1.06 -0.06
N SER A 52 -20.36 0.51 -0.93
CA SER A 52 -20.52 -0.86 -1.41
C SER A 52 -20.40 -1.87 -0.27
N LYS A 53 -21.30 -2.86 -0.26
CA LYS A 53 -21.25 -4.02 0.64
C LYS A 53 -20.70 -5.27 -0.06
N CYS A 54 -20.12 -5.13 -1.25
CA CYS A 54 -19.56 -6.27 -1.97
C CYS A 54 -18.36 -6.88 -1.23
N ARG A 55 -18.25 -8.20 -1.23
CA ARG A 55 -17.11 -8.95 -0.69
C ARG A 55 -16.61 -9.96 -1.72
N PHE A 56 -15.30 -10.21 -1.75
CA PHE A 56 -14.72 -11.31 -2.50
C PHE A 56 -15.08 -12.66 -1.86
N PRO A 57 -15.16 -13.75 -2.65
CA PRO A 57 -15.49 -15.08 -2.17
C PRO A 57 -14.59 -15.56 -1.03
N ASP A 58 -15.12 -16.42 -0.16
CA ASP A 58 -14.38 -16.90 1.01
C ASP A 58 -13.16 -17.74 0.63
N TRP A 59 -13.23 -18.49 -0.47
CA TRP A 59 -12.11 -19.27 -0.98
C TRP A 59 -10.92 -18.41 -1.46
N MET A 60 -11.14 -17.13 -1.76
CA MET A 60 -10.08 -16.20 -2.16
C MET A 60 -9.37 -15.55 -0.96
N GLN A 61 -9.94 -15.61 0.25
CA GLN A 61 -9.49 -14.83 1.38
C GLN A 61 -8.08 -15.24 1.84
N GLY A 62 -7.31 -14.28 2.35
CA GLY A 62 -5.99 -14.53 2.94
C GLY A 62 -4.82 -14.03 2.10
N ARG A 63 -3.65 -14.61 2.35
CA ARG A 63 -2.39 -14.24 1.72
C ARG A 63 -2.01 -15.27 0.67
N TRP A 64 -1.71 -14.78 -0.53
CA TRP A 64 -1.25 -15.54 -1.67
C TRP A 64 0.12 -15.03 -2.10
N GLN A 65 0.74 -15.69 -3.07
CA GLN A 65 1.97 -15.19 -3.66
C GLN A 65 1.72 -13.82 -4.29
N ARG A 66 2.34 -12.78 -3.72
CA ARG A 66 2.26 -11.37 -4.16
C ARG A 66 0.85 -10.78 -4.15
N THR A 67 -0.12 -11.46 -3.55
CA THR A 67 -1.51 -11.03 -3.46
C THR A 67 -2.01 -11.15 -2.03
N LYS A 68 -2.83 -10.20 -1.57
CA LYS A 68 -3.58 -10.30 -0.32
C LYS A 68 -5.04 -9.97 -0.61
N VAL A 69 -5.94 -10.84 -0.20
CA VAL A 69 -7.38 -10.61 -0.28
C VAL A 69 -7.94 -10.55 1.13
N ASP A 70 -8.69 -9.49 1.43
CA ASP A 70 -9.27 -9.23 2.73
C ASP A 70 -10.63 -8.58 2.54
N ASN A 71 -11.68 -9.40 2.68
CA ASN A 71 -13.07 -9.03 2.53
C ASN A 71 -13.34 -8.34 1.18
N GLN A 72 -13.41 -7.01 1.18
CA GLN A 72 -13.70 -6.19 0.00
C GLN A 72 -12.43 -5.75 -0.74
N GLN A 73 -11.24 -6.00 -0.19
CA GLN A 73 -9.99 -5.48 -0.73
C GLN A 73 -9.13 -6.61 -1.33
N PHE A 74 -8.65 -6.37 -2.54
CA PHE A 74 -7.68 -7.19 -3.25
C PHE A 74 -6.43 -6.36 -3.49
N ILE A 75 -5.28 -6.83 -3.02
CA ILE A 75 -4.00 -6.12 -3.14
C ILE A 75 -3.07 -7.02 -3.94
N TYR A 76 -2.53 -6.53 -5.05
CA TYR A 76 -1.54 -7.23 -5.86
C TYR A 76 -0.24 -6.41 -5.96
N LYS A 77 0.90 -7.09 -5.81
CA LYS A 77 2.23 -6.51 -5.93
C LYS A 77 2.90 -6.96 -7.22
N ASP A 78 3.11 -6.04 -8.14
CA ASP A 78 3.71 -6.31 -9.43
C ASP A 78 5.25 -6.14 -9.43
N ALA A 79 5.97 -7.20 -9.09
CA ALA A 79 7.42 -7.28 -9.16
C ALA A 79 8.01 -7.21 -10.58
N GLN A 80 7.23 -7.45 -11.64
CA GLN A 80 7.74 -7.33 -13.02
C GLN A 80 7.63 -5.90 -13.53
N ASN A 81 6.61 -5.16 -13.10
CA ASN A 81 6.40 -3.76 -13.48
C ASN A 81 6.70 -2.82 -12.30
N GLN A 82 7.98 -2.63 -11.99
CA GLN A 82 8.48 -1.61 -11.05
C GLN A 82 7.92 -1.71 -9.61
N PHE A 83 7.59 -2.91 -9.13
CA PHE A 83 7.04 -3.13 -7.79
C PHE A 83 5.74 -2.35 -7.49
N ARG A 84 4.96 -2.01 -8.53
CA ARG A 84 3.70 -1.29 -8.37
C ARG A 84 2.73 -2.09 -7.52
N THR A 85 2.06 -1.41 -6.59
CA THR A 85 1.02 -2.03 -5.77
C THR A 85 -0.35 -1.59 -6.29
N ILE A 86 -1.13 -2.54 -6.78
CA ILE A 86 -2.51 -2.34 -7.22
C ILE A 86 -3.43 -2.73 -6.07
N ARG A 87 -4.27 -1.81 -5.63
CA ARG A 87 -5.33 -2.06 -4.64
C ARG A 87 -6.67 -1.93 -5.32
N SER A 88 -7.40 -3.02 -5.37
CA SER A 88 -8.75 -3.12 -5.93
C SER A 88 -9.76 -3.32 -4.81
N ARG A 89 -10.88 -2.62 -4.90
CA ARG A 89 -11.99 -2.69 -3.93
C ARG A 89 -13.23 -3.20 -4.65
N CYS A 90 -13.90 -4.21 -4.10
CA CYS A 90 -15.12 -4.72 -4.73
C CYS A 90 -16.24 -3.68 -4.64
N VAL A 91 -16.89 -3.44 -5.78
CA VAL A 91 -18.05 -2.55 -5.90
C VAL A 91 -19.33 -3.36 -6.06
N GLN A 92 -19.32 -4.39 -6.90
CA GLN A 92 -20.50 -5.20 -7.18
C GLN A 92 -20.12 -6.60 -7.68
N ARG A 93 -20.86 -7.63 -7.26
CA ARG A 93 -20.80 -8.97 -7.84
C ARG A 93 -21.85 -9.08 -8.94
N GLN A 94 -21.44 -9.49 -10.13
CA GLN A 94 -22.35 -9.84 -11.22
C GLN A 94 -22.63 -11.34 -11.12
N SER A 95 -23.87 -11.68 -10.81
CA SER A 95 -24.33 -13.05 -10.53
C SER A 95 -24.90 -13.78 -11.74
N ASP A 96 -24.63 -13.28 -12.95
CA ASP A 96 -25.23 -13.81 -14.18
C ASP A 96 -24.20 -14.62 -14.98
N LEU A 97 -24.49 -15.91 -15.15
CA LEU A 97 -23.75 -16.97 -15.87
C LEU A 97 -22.56 -17.60 -15.13
N ALA A 98 -22.18 -18.81 -15.60
CA ALA A 98 -21.28 -19.82 -15.03
C ALA A 98 -19.91 -19.38 -14.47
N ASN A 99 -19.57 -18.09 -14.51
CA ASN A 99 -18.34 -17.51 -14.00
C ASN A 99 -18.66 -16.31 -13.09
N ASP A 100 -18.17 -16.35 -11.85
CA ASP A 100 -18.26 -15.22 -10.93
C ASP A 100 -17.48 -14.00 -11.46
N ARG A 101 -18.16 -12.89 -11.70
CA ARG A 101 -17.56 -11.62 -12.14
C ARG A 101 -17.75 -10.53 -11.10
N PHE A 102 -16.73 -9.68 -10.94
CA PHE A 102 -16.73 -8.60 -9.96
C PHE A 102 -16.36 -7.29 -10.62
N ILE A 103 -17.19 -6.26 -10.42
CA ILE A 103 -16.82 -4.88 -10.71
C ILE A 103 -15.97 -4.38 -9.55
N VAL A 104 -14.76 -3.89 -9.86
CA VAL A 104 -13.80 -3.41 -8.87
C VAL A 104 -13.34 -1.99 -9.19
N HIS A 105 -13.14 -1.18 -8.16
CA HIS A 105 -12.46 0.10 -8.25
C HIS A 105 -10.99 -0.07 -7.86
N SER A 106 -10.06 0.31 -8.74
CA SER A 106 -8.64 0.07 -8.53
C SER A 106 -7.84 1.37 -8.42
N ILE A 107 -6.88 1.39 -7.50
CA ILE A 107 -5.87 2.44 -7.38
C ILE A 107 -4.49 1.82 -7.50
N THR A 108 -3.63 2.45 -8.29
CA THR A 108 -2.22 2.07 -8.41
C THR A 108 -1.38 2.99 -7.54
N GLN A 109 -0.56 2.39 -6.69
CA GLN A 109 0.46 3.04 -5.88
C GLN A 109 1.82 2.76 -6.52
N TRP A 110 2.60 3.83 -6.68
CA TRP A 110 3.94 3.86 -7.25
C TRP A 110 4.97 3.88 -6.14
#